data_AF-A0A3D4LHM9-F1
#
_entry.id   AF-A0A3D4LHM9-F1
#
_cell.length_a   1.000
_cell.length_b   1.000
_cell.length_c   1.000
_cell.angle_alpha   90.00
_cell.angle_beta   90.00
_cell.angle_gamma   90.00
#
_symmetry.space_group_name_H-M   'P 1'
#
loop_
_entity.id
_entity.type
_entity.pdbx_description
1 polymer ?
#
loop_
_entity_poly.entity_id
_entity_poly.type
_entity_poly.pdbx_seq_one_letter_code
_entity_poly.pdbx_strand_id
1 'polypeptide(L)'
;YFSLFRIVPVTSLIIMPAAGYSNLIILSKVIKRDQDNTLILKYCGNCHVIAAFGISFLFASILNYMLIISLSLTFMLSAVIVSILDKRVKNVPSSVEGFIIEVSQVMFLIITYIFDKMFS
;
A
#
# COMPACT_ATOMS: atom_id res chain seq x y z
N TYR A 1 -0.25 14.87 -4.10
CA TYR A 1 -1.68 14.51 -4.28
C TYR A 1 -2.36 15.30 -5.39
N PHE A 2 -2.57 16.61 -5.26
CA PHE A 2 -3.42 17.39 -6.19
C PHE A 2 -3.02 17.29 -7.68
N SER A 3 -1.72 17.33 -7.99
CA SER A 3 -1.24 17.16 -9.38
C SER A 3 -1.53 15.75 -9.91
N LEU A 4 -1.31 14.71 -9.11
CA LEU A 4 -1.58 13.32 -9.51
C LEU A 4 -3.07 13.07 -9.73
N PHE A 5 -3.94 13.66 -8.90
CA PHE A 5 -5.39 13.50 -9.01
C PHE A 5 -5.98 13.98 -10.33
N ARG A 6 -5.33 14.96 -10.97
CA ARG A 6 -5.77 15.47 -12.26
C ARG A 6 -5.37 14.59 -13.45
N ILE A 7 -4.38 13.72 -13.25
CA ILE A 7 -3.69 13.05 -14.36
C ILE A 7 -3.99 11.55 -14.40
N VAL A 8 -4.25 10.93 -13.24
CA VAL A 8 -4.59 9.50 -13.16
C VAL A 8 -6.07 9.24 -13.41
N PRO A 9 -6.44 8.04 -13.91
CA PRO A 9 -7.85 7.64 -14.03
C PRO A 9 -8.59 7.73 -12.69
N VAL A 10 -9.87 8.14 -12.73
CA VAL A 10 -10.73 8.26 -11.53
C VAL A 10 -10.84 6.94 -10.75
N THR A 11 -10.83 5.81 -11.46
CA THR A 11 -10.83 4.47 -10.83
C THR A 11 -9.64 4.26 -9.90
N SER A 12 -8.48 4.82 -10.23
CA SER A 12 -7.27 4.81 -9.38
C SER A 12 -7.49 5.61 -8.10
N LEU A 13 -8.19 6.74 -8.17
CA LEU A 13 -8.51 7.57 -7.00
C LEU A 13 -9.46 6.86 -6.05
N ILE A 14 -10.40 6.09 -6.58
CA ILE A 14 -11.32 5.26 -5.80
C ILE A 14 -10.55 4.15 -5.06
N ILE A 15 -9.56 3.53 -5.70
CA ILE A 15 -8.77 2.43 -5.13
C ILE A 15 -7.68 2.91 -4.18
N MET A 16 -7.19 4.14 -4.34
CA MET A 16 -6.07 4.70 -3.57
C MET A 16 -6.18 4.44 -2.05
N PRO A 17 -7.31 4.70 -1.36
CA PRO A 17 -7.43 4.41 0.06
C PRO A 17 -7.21 2.93 0.38
N ALA A 18 -7.79 2.03 -0.41
CA ALA A 18 -7.60 0.59 -0.25
C ALA A 18 -6.14 0.18 -0.48
N ALA A 19 -5.46 0.77 -1.47
CA ALA A 19 -4.02 0.55 -1.68
C ALA A 19 -3.20 0.94 -0.44
N GLY A 20 -3.50 2.08 0.18
CA GLY A 20 -2.81 2.54 1.38
C GLY A 20 -2.99 1.62 2.59
N TYR A 21 -4.25 1.37 2.97
CA TYR A 21 -4.58 0.56 4.14
C TYR A 21 -4.21 -0.92 3.96
N SER A 22 -4.46 -1.50 2.79
CA SER A 22 -4.07 -2.88 2.53
C SER A 22 -2.54 -3.04 2.59
N ASN A 23 -1.77 -2.06 2.10
CA ASN A 23 -0.32 -2.12 2.20
C ASN A 23 0.16 -2.09 3.65
N LEU A 24 -0.44 -1.23 4.48
CA LEU A 24 -0.13 -1.21 5.92
C LEU A 24 -0.36 -2.58 6.56
N ILE A 25 -1.52 -3.19 6.30
CA ILE A 25 -1.88 -4.51 6.83
C ILE A 25 -0.92 -5.59 6.32
N ILE A 26 -0.57 -5.59 5.03
CA ILE A 26 0.38 -6.54 4.45
C ILE A 26 1.77 -6.39 5.08
N LEU A 27 2.21 -5.15 5.29
CA LEU A 27 3.50 -4.84 5.89
C LEU A 27 3.60 -5.28 7.36
N SER A 28 2.49 -5.56 8.05
CA SER A 28 2.53 -6.10 9.42
C SER A 28 3.31 -7.42 9.52
N LYS A 29 3.38 -8.20 8.44
CA LYS A 29 4.18 -9.44 8.37
C LYS A 29 5.62 -9.23 7.94
N VAL A 30 5.92 -8.08 7.35
CA VAL A 30 7.27 -7.69 6.94
C VAL A 30 8.01 -7.04 8.11
N ILE A 31 7.32 -6.20 8.87
CA ILE A 31 7.82 -5.53 10.07
C ILE A 31 7.89 -6.56 11.20
N LYS A 32 9.10 -6.91 11.65
CA LYS A 32 9.30 -7.91 12.72
C LYS A 32 9.59 -7.28 14.07
N ARG A 33 9.76 -5.97 14.12
CA ARG A 33 10.04 -5.20 15.33
C ARG A 33 8.81 -5.11 16.22
N ASP A 34 9.05 -4.63 17.44
CA ASP A 34 7.98 -4.37 18.41
C ASP A 34 6.95 -3.38 17.84
N GLN A 35 5.70 -3.81 17.86
CA GLN A 35 4.53 -3.13 17.33
C GLN A 35 3.59 -2.64 18.45
N ASP A 36 3.91 -2.79 19.74
CA ASP A 36 2.99 -2.49 20.83
C ASP A 36 2.47 -1.04 20.83
N ASN A 37 3.31 -0.12 20.35
CA ASN A 37 2.99 1.31 20.21
C ASN A 37 2.16 1.65 18.96
N THR A 38 1.79 0.67 18.15
CA THR A 38 0.99 0.84 16.92
C THR A 38 -0.50 0.64 17.22
N LEU A 39 -1.39 1.19 16.38
CA LEU A 39 -2.84 1.07 16.56
C LEU A 39 -3.45 -0.07 15.73
N ILE A 40 -2.89 -0.34 14.55
CA ILE A 40 -3.39 -1.30 13.56
C ILE A 40 -2.46 -2.52 13.48
N LEU A 41 -1.16 -2.30 13.31
CA LEU A 41 -0.18 -3.35 13.01
C LEU A 41 -0.16 -4.45 14.07
N LYS A 42 -0.22 -4.09 15.36
CA LYS A 42 -0.22 -5.05 16.47
C LYS A 42 -1.36 -6.07 16.47
N TYR A 43 -2.47 -5.77 15.79
CA TYR A 43 -3.64 -6.67 15.70
C TYR A 43 -3.69 -7.44 14.38
N CYS A 44 -2.75 -7.22 13.46
CA CYS A 44 -2.77 -7.79 12.12
C CYS A 44 -2.21 -9.23 12.06
N GLY A 45 -3.10 -10.22 12.22
CA GLY A 45 -2.85 -11.64 11.95
C GLY A 45 -2.77 -12.04 10.47
N ASN A 46 -2.51 -13.32 10.21
CA ASN A 46 -2.37 -13.86 8.83
C ASN A 46 -3.65 -13.70 8.01
N CYS A 47 -4.83 -13.92 8.62
CA CYS A 47 -6.11 -13.77 7.93
C CYS A 47 -6.35 -12.32 7.46
N HIS A 48 -5.94 -11.32 8.25
CA HIS A 48 -6.06 -9.91 7.86
C HIS A 48 -5.21 -9.58 6.64
N VAL A 49 -4.01 -10.15 6.54
CA VAL A 49 -3.11 -9.97 5.38
C VAL A 49 -3.70 -10.57 4.12
N ILE A 50 -4.22 -11.80 4.22
CA ILE A 50 -4.88 -12.47 3.09
C ILE A 50 -6.11 -11.68 2.65
N ALA A 51 -6.92 -11.21 3.59
CA ALA A 51 -8.11 -10.39 3.30
C ALA A 51 -7.72 -9.04 2.66
N ALA A 52 -6.72 -8.34 3.19
CA ALA A 52 -6.25 -7.07 2.65
C ALA A 52 -5.76 -7.19 1.21
N PHE A 53 -5.01 -8.27 0.92
CA PHE A 53 -4.59 -8.59 -0.43
C PHE A 53 -5.79 -8.93 -1.32
N GLY A 54 -6.63 -9.89 -0.91
CA GLY A 54 -7.78 -10.35 -1.71
C GLY A 54 -8.78 -9.24 -2.02
N ILE A 55 -9.17 -8.45 -1.02
CA ILE A 55 -10.14 -7.36 -1.17
C ILE A 55 -9.61 -6.28 -2.12
N SER A 56 -8.37 -5.81 -1.92
CA SER A 56 -7.79 -4.76 -2.77
C SER A 56 -7.68 -5.20 -4.24
N PHE A 57 -7.25 -6.44 -4.49
CA PHE A 57 -7.16 -7.00 -5.84
C PHE A 57 -8.53 -7.26 -6.48
N LEU A 58 -9.53 -7.67 -5.68
CA LEU A 58 -10.90 -7.82 -6.16
C LEU A 58 -11.48 -6.49 -6.61
N PHE A 59 -11.36 -5.44 -5.80
CA PHE A 59 -11.80 -4.09 -6.16
C PHE A 59 -11.09 -3.57 -7.42
N ALA A 60 -9.79 -3.80 -7.54
CA ALA A 60 -9.05 -3.46 -8.75
C ALA A 60 -9.54 -4.22 -9.98
N SER A 61 -9.75 -5.53 -9.86
CA SER A 61 -10.26 -6.36 -10.96
C SER A 61 -11.63 -5.89 -11.45
N ILE A 62 -12.52 -5.49 -10.54
CA ILE A 62 -13.87 -5.01 -10.87
C ILE A 62 -13.85 -3.62 -11.51
N LEU A 63 -13.05 -2.68 -10.99
CA LEU A 63 -13.07 -1.28 -11.42
C LEU A 63 -12.18 -1.03 -12.66
N ASN A 64 -10.96 -1.57 -12.66
CA ASN A 64 -10.03 -1.49 -13.78
C ASN A 64 -8.89 -2.51 -13.55
N TYR A 65 -8.92 -3.64 -14.27
CA TYR A 65 -7.94 -4.73 -14.11
C TYR A 65 -6.48 -4.30 -14.34
N MET A 66 -6.23 -3.21 -15.09
CA MET A 66 -4.87 -2.69 -15.28
C MET A 66 -4.25 -2.20 -13.96
N LEU A 67 -5.08 -1.80 -12.97
CA LEU A 67 -4.62 -1.34 -11.65
C LEU A 67 -4.06 -2.48 -10.79
N ILE A 68 -4.28 -3.74 -11.17
CA ILE A 68 -3.69 -4.91 -10.50
C ILE A 68 -2.15 -4.84 -10.55
N ILE A 69 -1.58 -4.40 -11.69
CA ILE A 69 -0.13 -4.28 -11.86
C ILE A 69 0.40 -3.21 -10.92
N SER A 70 -0.25 -2.04 -10.89
CA SER A 70 0.13 -0.93 -10.01
C SER A 70 0.06 -1.30 -8.53
N LEU A 71 -1.01 -1.99 -8.10
CA LEU A 71 -1.15 -2.50 -6.74
C LEU A 71 -0.04 -3.49 -6.38
N SER A 72 0.21 -4.47 -7.25
CA SER A 72 1.23 -5.50 -7.05
C SER A 72 2.62 -4.87 -6.86
N LEU A 73 3.00 -3.95 -7.75
CA LEU A 73 4.27 -3.24 -7.66
C LEU A 73 4.36 -2.38 -6.41
N THR A 74 3.27 -1.71 -6.03
CA THR A 74 3.23 -0.91 -4.79
C THR A 74 3.53 -1.77 -3.57
N PHE A 75 2.87 -2.93 -3.45
CA PHE A 75 3.06 -3.85 -2.32
C PHE A 75 4.44 -4.50 -2.32
N MET A 76 4.97 -4.86 -3.49
CA MET A 76 6.31 -5.43 -3.60
C MET A 76 7.39 -4.41 -3.22
N LEU A 77 7.33 -3.20 -3.78
CA LEU A 77 8.31 -2.16 -3.52
C LEU A 77 8.27 -1.69 -2.05
N SER A 78 7.08 -1.51 -1.49
CA SER A 78 6.94 -1.15 -0.07
C SER A 78 7.51 -2.24 0.83
N ALA A 79 7.24 -3.52 0.56
CA ALA A 79 7.77 -4.63 1.33
C ALA A 79 9.30 -4.65 1.30
N VAL A 80 9.90 -4.43 0.12
CA VAL A 80 11.37 -4.33 -0.01
C VAL A 80 11.91 -3.15 0.81
N ILE A 81 11.36 -1.94 0.63
CA ILE A 81 11.79 -0.73 1.35
C ILE A 81 11.70 -0.93 2.86
N VAL A 82 10.54 -1.37 3.34
CA VAL A 82 10.29 -1.57 4.78
C VAL A 82 11.18 -2.66 5.35
N SER A 83 11.41 -3.76 4.63
CA SER A 83 12.32 -4.83 5.09
C SER A 83 13.76 -4.36 5.31
N ILE A 84 14.21 -3.36 4.53
CA ILE A 84 15.54 -2.76 4.68
C ILE A 84 15.55 -1.81 5.89
N LEU A 85 14.50 -1.02 6.08
CA LEU A 85 14.36 -0.08 7.19
C LEU A 85 14.17 -0.78 8.54
N ASP A 86 13.40 -1.87 8.58
CA ASP A 86 13.13 -2.68 9.78
C ASP A 86 14.40 -3.24 10.43
N LYS A 87 15.44 -3.49 9.60
CA LYS A 87 16.77 -3.89 10.09
C LYS A 87 17.52 -2.76 10.80
N ARG A 88 17.19 -1.50 10.54
CA ARG A 88 17.91 -0.31 11.01
C ARG A 88 17.25 0.41 12.19
N VAL A 89 15.97 0.18 12.44
CA VAL A 89 15.18 0.89 13.45
C VAL A 89 14.90 -0.03 14.65
N LYS A 90 15.00 0.50 15.88
CA LYS A 90 14.74 -0.26 17.12
C LYS A 90 13.24 -0.45 17.40
N ASN A 91 12.46 0.63 17.36
CA ASN A 91 11.04 0.64 17.70
C ASN A 91 10.23 1.36 16.60
N VAL A 92 9.00 0.91 16.35
CA VAL A 92 8.09 1.55 15.40
C VAL A 92 7.22 2.58 16.15
N PRO A 93 7.37 3.90 15.89
CA PRO A 93 6.52 4.90 16.53
C PRO A 93 5.10 4.86 15.93
N SER A 94 4.11 5.28 16.71
CA SER A 94 2.69 5.28 16.29
C SER A 94 2.42 6.03 14.98
N SER A 95 3.15 7.13 14.73
CA SER A 95 3.06 7.92 13.49
C SER A 95 3.44 7.16 12.21
N VAL A 96 4.16 6.04 12.30
CA VAL A 96 4.60 5.28 11.12
C VAL A 96 3.43 4.68 10.35
N GLU A 97 2.32 4.34 11.01
CA GLU A 97 1.17 3.75 10.32
C GLU A 97 0.56 4.73 9.30
N GLY A 98 0.33 5.98 9.72
CA GLY A 98 -0.16 7.04 8.84
C GLY A 98 0.83 7.34 7.71
N PHE A 99 2.13 7.40 8.05
CA PHE A 99 3.18 7.61 7.05
C PHE A 99 3.22 6.48 5.99
N ILE A 100 3.13 5.21 6.42
CA ILE A 100 3.08 4.07 5.51
C ILE A 100 1.87 4.20 4.59
N ILE A 101 0.68 4.50 5.13
CA ILE A 101 -0.55 4.65 4.33
C ILE A 101 -0.35 5.71 3.26
N GLU A 102 0.08 6.92 3.62
CA GLU A 102 0.22 8.03 2.68
C GLU A 102 1.29 7.77 1.61
N VAL A 103 2.46 7.27 2.01
CA VAL A 103 3.53 6.95 1.05
C VAL A 103 3.07 5.86 0.08
N SER A 104 2.33 4.87 0.57
CA SER A 104 1.77 3.80 -0.26
C SER A 104 0.76 4.32 -1.27
N GLN A 105 -0.13 5.23 -0.84
CA GLN A 105 -1.11 5.89 -1.71
C GLN A 105 -0.40 6.69 -2.82
N VAL A 106 0.62 7.48 -2.47
CA VAL A 106 1.41 8.24 -3.44
C VAL A 106 2.16 7.32 -4.40
N MET A 107 2.83 6.28 -3.90
CA MET A 107 3.52 5.28 -4.73
C MET A 107 2.56 4.64 -5.73
N PHE A 108 1.39 4.20 -5.27
CA PHE A 108 0.37 3.59 -6.12
C PHE A 108 -0.05 4.50 -7.26
N LEU A 109 -0.30 5.79 -6.96
CA LEU A 109 -0.69 6.76 -7.99
C LEU A 109 0.44 7.07 -8.98
N ILE A 110 1.69 7.16 -8.52
CA ILE A 110 2.85 7.38 -9.39
C ILE A 110 3.04 6.19 -10.34
N ILE A 111 3.00 4.96 -9.80
CA ILE A 111 3.13 3.74 -10.61
C ILE A 111 1.99 3.66 -11.61
N THR A 112 0.76 3.94 -11.18
CA THR A 112 -0.42 3.96 -12.07
C THR A 112 -0.26 4.98 -13.18
N TYR A 113 0.20 6.19 -12.88
CA TYR A 113 0.46 7.21 -13.90
C TYR A 113 1.48 6.75 -14.94
N ILE A 114 2.59 6.15 -14.51
CA ILE A 114 3.63 5.65 -15.40
C ILE A 114 3.08 4.55 -16.33
N PHE A 115 2.32 3.61 -15.77
CA PHE A 115 1.72 2.51 -16.53
C PHE A 115 0.64 2.98 -17.50
N ASP A 116 -0.25 3.86 -17.05
CA ASP A 116 -1.30 4.45 -17.90
C ASP A 116 -0.69 5.17 -19.11
N LYS A 117 0.41 5.90 -18.92
CA LYS A 117 1.13 6.56 -20.03
C LYS A 117 1.91 5.62 -20.94
N MET A 118 2.32 4.45 -20.47
CA MET A 118 3.07 3.49 -21.28
C MET A 118 2.19 2.68 -22.22
N PHE A 119 0.90 2.52 -21.90
CA PHE A 119 -0.07 1.71 -22.66
C PHE A 119 -1.17 2.54 -23.36
N SER A 120 -1.12 3.87 -23.25
CA SER A 120 -1.96 4.82 -24.00
C SER A 120 -1.29 5.30 -25.28
#